data_AF-A0A958IZW9-F1
#
_entry.id   AF-A0A958IZW9-F1
#
_cell.length_a   1.000
_cell.length_b   1.000
_cell.length_c   1.000
_cell.angle_alpha   90.00
_cell.angle_beta   90.00
_cell.angle_gamma   90.00
#
_symmetry.space_group_name_H-M   'P 1'
#
loop_
_entity.id
_entity.type
_entity.pdbx_description
1 polymer ?
#
loop_
_entity_poly.entity_id
_entity_poly.type
_entity_poly.pdbx_seq_one_letter_code
_entity_poly.pdbx_strand_id
1 'polypeptide(L)'
;MINKIAANAINGMQTGLPSISGATDTDFSDTLNQAINQINELQKESVNATEMFVRGEVSDLHQVMMATEKARLGMELMLEVRNRLFEGYQEIMRMQM
;
A
#
# COMPACT_ATOMS: atom_id res chain seq x y z
N MET A 1 47.84 -45.52 18.01
CA MET A 1 48.15 -44.17 17.48
C MET A 1 48.02 -44.30 15.96
N ILE A 2 47.19 -43.62 15.17
CA ILE A 2 46.45 -42.37 15.25
C ILE A 2 45.29 -42.54 14.26
N ASN A 3 44.04 -42.70 14.72
CA ASN A 3 42.89 -42.38 13.85
C ASN A 3 41.68 -42.00 14.71
N LYS A 4 41.69 -40.76 15.20
CA LYS A 4 40.54 -40.04 15.77
C LYS A 4 40.54 -38.55 15.36
N ILE A 5 41.07 -38.23 14.18
CA ILE A 5 41.01 -36.86 13.62
C ILE A 5 39.72 -36.63 12.80
N ALA A 6 38.93 -37.67 12.53
CA ALA A 6 37.64 -37.53 11.85
C ALA A 6 36.49 -37.02 12.75
N ALA A 7 36.80 -36.41 13.90
CA ALA A 7 35.79 -35.95 14.86
C ALA A 7 35.36 -34.48 14.70
N ASN A 8 35.79 -33.74 13.66
CA ASN A 8 35.55 -32.29 13.65
C ASN A 8 35.37 -31.59 12.29
N ALA A 9 34.73 -32.23 11.29
CA ALA A 9 34.54 -31.56 9.99
C ALA A 9 33.15 -31.68 9.35
N ILE A 10 32.14 -32.26 10.04
CA ILE A 10 30.80 -32.45 9.44
C ILE A 10 29.67 -31.98 10.36
N ASN A 11 29.91 -30.90 11.11
CA ASN A 11 28.89 -30.20 11.89
C ASN A 11 28.95 -28.69 11.61
N GLY A 12 28.73 -28.33 10.34
CA GLY A 12 28.76 -26.96 9.86
C GLY A 12 27.89 -26.68 8.64
N MET A 13 27.21 -27.70 8.10
CA MET A 13 26.16 -27.53 7.08
C MET A 13 24.80 -27.83 7.70
N GLN A 14 24.47 -27.13 8.79
CA GLN A 14 23.08 -26.87 9.10
C GLN A 14 22.68 -25.71 8.18
N THR A 15 22.00 -26.08 7.11
CA THR A 15 21.32 -25.20 6.17
C THR A 15 20.36 -24.30 6.95
N GLY A 16 20.88 -23.14 7.38
CA GLY A 16 20.05 -21.99 7.73
C GLY A 16 19.35 -21.55 6.45
N LEU A 17 18.15 -22.09 6.22
CA LEU A 17 17.15 -21.35 5.47
C LEU A 17 17.05 -19.98 6.14
N PRO A 18 17.27 -18.86 5.42
CA PRO A 18 16.95 -17.56 5.98
C PRO A 18 15.48 -17.61 6.36
N SER A 19 15.20 -17.63 7.65
CA SER A 19 13.88 -17.29 8.15
C SER A 19 13.61 -15.89 7.62
N ILE A 20 12.63 -15.77 6.73
CA ILE A 20 12.11 -14.48 6.28
C ILE A 20 11.38 -13.89 7.49
N SER A 21 12.15 -13.43 8.45
CA SER A 21 11.73 -12.65 9.59
C SER A 21 12.29 -11.26 9.34
N GLY A 22 11.49 -10.40 8.71
CA GLY A 22 11.92 -9.04 8.41
C GLY A 22 11.37 -8.40 7.14
N ALA A 23 10.31 -8.94 6.52
CA ALA A 23 9.44 -8.06 5.76
C ALA A 23 8.62 -7.31 6.81
N THR A 24 8.95 -6.04 6.99
CA THR A 24 8.20 -5.09 7.80
C THR A 24 6.72 -5.26 7.45
N ASP A 25 5.98 -5.81 8.40
CA ASP A 25 4.53 -5.94 8.37
C ASP A 25 3.97 -4.52 8.54
N THR A 26 4.19 -3.66 7.56
CA THR A 26 3.30 -2.51 7.41
C THR A 26 2.00 -3.14 6.97
N ASP A 27 1.09 -3.30 7.94
CA ASP A 27 -0.21 -3.89 7.71
C ASP A 27 -0.81 -3.28 6.43
N PHE A 28 -1.17 -4.13 5.47
CA PHE A 28 -1.81 -3.67 4.24
C PHE A 28 -3.02 -2.78 4.54
N SER A 29 -3.73 -3.09 5.64
CA SER A 29 -4.80 -2.27 6.22
C SER A 29 -4.34 -0.85 6.54
N ASP A 30 -3.17 -0.67 7.16
CA ASP A 30 -2.65 0.65 7.51
C ASP A 30 -2.27 1.45 6.28
N THR A 31 -1.64 0.80 5.29
CA THR A 31 -1.31 1.44 4.01
C THR A 31 -2.58 1.85 3.26
N LEU A 32 -3.60 0.99 3.24
CA LEU A 32 -4.89 1.28 2.62
C LEU A 32 -5.60 2.43 3.36
N ASN A 33 -5.60 2.44 4.68
CA ASN A 33 -6.15 3.53 5.48
C ASN A 33 -5.45 4.85 5.22
N GLN A 34 -4.12 4.86 5.12
CA GLN A 34 -3.35 6.05 4.73
C GLN A 34 -3.74 6.53 3.33
N ALA A 35 -3.86 5.63 2.36
CA ALA A 35 -4.28 5.99 1.00
C ALA A 35 -5.68 6.60 0.97
N ILE A 36 -6.63 6.04 1.72
CA ILE A 36 -8.01 6.58 1.83
C ILE A 36 -7.99 7.98 2.46
N ASN A 37 -7.22 8.17 3.51
CA ASN A 37 -7.07 9.49 4.15
C ASN A 37 -6.45 10.51 3.18
N GLN A 38 -5.44 10.12 2.43
CA GLN A 38 -4.80 10.98 1.43
C GLN A 38 -5.77 11.39 0.32
N ILE A 39 -6.62 10.48 -0.15
CA ILE A 39 -7.66 10.80 -1.14
C ILE A 39 -8.71 11.76 -0.54
N ASN A 40 -9.06 11.58 0.73
CA ASN A 40 -9.95 12.51 1.43
C ASN A 40 -9.36 13.93 1.53
N GLU A 41 -8.05 14.03 1.80
CA GLU A 41 -7.32 15.29 1.81
C GLU A 41 -7.31 15.94 0.42
N LEU A 42 -6.98 15.18 -0.63
CA LEU A 42 -7.01 15.68 -2.01
C LEU A 42 -8.40 16.18 -2.42
N GLN A 43 -9.47 15.49 -2.00
CA GLN A 43 -10.84 15.94 -2.24
C GLN A 43 -11.14 17.27 -1.53
N LYS A 44 -10.75 17.42 -0.26
CA LYS A 44 -10.91 18.68 0.48
C LYS A 44 -10.09 19.81 -0.13
N GLU A 45 -8.87 19.52 -0.55
CA GLU A 45 -7.99 20.47 -1.23
C GLU A 45 -8.62 20.96 -2.54
N SER A 46 -9.15 20.06 -3.37
CA SER A 46 -9.86 20.42 -4.61
C SER A 46 -11.06 21.34 -4.35
N VAL A 47 -11.87 21.03 -3.33
CA VAL A 47 -13.02 21.87 -2.93
C VAL A 47 -12.56 23.25 -2.46
N ASN A 48 -11.55 23.30 -1.60
CA ASN A 48 -11.00 24.55 -1.08
C ASN A 48 -10.38 25.41 -2.21
N ALA A 49 -9.57 24.80 -3.08
CA ALA A 49 -8.97 25.48 -4.22
C ALA A 49 -10.05 26.05 -5.16
N THR A 50 -11.12 25.30 -5.40
CA THR A 50 -12.28 25.76 -6.18
C THR A 50 -12.97 26.95 -5.50
N GLU A 51 -13.20 26.87 -4.20
CA GLU A 51 -13.85 27.93 -3.42
C GLU A 51 -13.02 29.22 -3.43
N MET A 52 -11.71 29.13 -3.18
CA MET A 52 -10.80 30.28 -3.23
C MET A 52 -10.73 30.92 -4.62
N PHE A 53 -10.76 30.09 -5.68
CA PHE A 53 -10.81 30.59 -7.06
C PHE A 53 -12.11 31.33 -7.37
N VAL A 54 -13.27 30.78 -6.97
CA VAL A 54 -14.57 31.43 -7.16
C VAL A 54 -14.68 32.73 -6.36
N ARG A 55 -14.04 32.79 -5.18
CA ARG A 55 -13.95 34.01 -4.34
C ARG A 55 -12.97 35.05 -4.88
N GLY A 56 -12.18 34.72 -5.90
CA GLY A 56 -11.15 35.59 -6.47
C GLY A 56 -9.90 35.74 -5.62
N GLU A 57 -9.74 34.91 -4.58
CA GLU A 57 -8.57 34.90 -3.69
C GLU A 57 -7.36 34.20 -4.34
N VAL A 58 -7.61 33.33 -5.33
CA VAL A 58 -6.57 32.59 -6.07
C VAL A 58 -6.78 32.77 -7.57
N SER A 59 -5.77 33.33 -8.25
CA SER A 59 -5.80 33.57 -9.71
C SER A 59 -5.34 32.38 -10.54
N ASP A 60 -4.83 31.33 -9.88
CA ASP A 60 -4.18 30.20 -10.54
C ASP A 60 -5.15 29.04 -10.77
N LEU A 61 -5.91 29.15 -11.86
CA LEU A 61 -6.84 28.12 -12.32
C LEU A 61 -6.15 26.75 -12.52
N HIS A 62 -4.85 26.72 -12.87
CA HIS A 62 -4.14 25.45 -13.07
C HIS A 62 -4.06 24.64 -11.79
N GLN A 63 -3.86 25.28 -10.63
CA GLN A 63 -3.80 24.55 -9.36
C GLN A 63 -5.14 23.91 -9.00
N VAL A 64 -6.25 24.62 -9.26
CA VAL A 64 -7.60 24.08 -9.05
C VAL A 64 -7.84 22.87 -9.95
N MET A 65 -7.50 22.98 -11.24
CA MET A 65 -7.65 21.86 -12.17
C MET A 65 -6.77 20.68 -11.78
N MET A 66 -5.51 20.92 -11.40
CA MET A 66 -4.60 19.86 -10.96
C MET A 66 -5.08 19.17 -9.68
N ALA A 67 -5.53 19.92 -8.68
CA ALA A 67 -6.06 19.36 -7.44
C ALA A 67 -7.31 18.50 -7.70
N THR A 68 -8.19 19.00 -8.57
CA THR A 68 -9.42 18.30 -8.96
C THR A 68 -9.12 17.01 -9.73
N GLU A 69 -8.16 17.05 -10.66
CA GLU A 69 -7.78 15.87 -11.45
C GLU A 69 -7.10 14.80 -10.57
N LYS A 70 -6.23 15.21 -9.64
CA LYS A 70 -5.64 14.30 -8.64
C LYS A 70 -6.71 13.62 -7.79
N ALA A 71 -7.66 14.40 -7.27
CA ALA A 71 -8.75 13.86 -6.46
C ALA A 71 -9.61 12.86 -7.25
N ARG A 72 -9.91 13.17 -8.53
CA ARG A 72 -10.66 12.29 -9.42
C ARG A 72 -9.95 10.97 -9.67
N LEU A 73 -8.70 11.02 -10.11
CA LEU A 73 -7.91 9.83 -10.41
C LEU A 73 -7.71 8.96 -9.16
N GLY A 74 -7.45 9.58 -8.01
CA GLY A 74 -7.33 8.88 -6.73
C GLY A 74 -8.61 8.14 -6.34
N MET A 75 -9.78 8.77 -6.51
CA MET A 75 -11.07 8.13 -6.24
C MET A 75 -11.36 6.97 -7.19
N GLU A 76 -11.03 7.10 -8.47
CA GLU A 76 -11.17 6.01 -9.45
C GLU A 76 -10.33 4.79 -9.05
N LEU A 77 -9.07 5.01 -8.70
CA LEU A 77 -8.19 3.97 -8.17
C LEU A 77 -8.78 3.31 -6.90
N MET A 78 -9.32 4.10 -5.97
CA MET A 78 -9.94 3.57 -4.75
C MET A 78 -11.13 2.66 -5.04
N LEU A 79 -11.95 3.01 -6.04
CA LEU A 79 -13.08 2.18 -6.46
C LEU A 79 -12.60 0.84 -7.03
N GLU A 80 -11.53 0.85 -7.85
CA GLU A 80 -10.93 -0.39 -8.34
C GLU A 80 -10.39 -1.26 -7.20
N VAL A 81 -9.65 -0.66 -6.26
CA VAL A 81 -9.13 -1.37 -5.09
C VAL A 81 -10.28 -1.96 -4.26
N ARG A 82 -11.34 -1.18 -4.00
CA ARG A 82 -12.54 -1.66 -3.28
C ARG A 82 -13.16 -2.87 -3.98
N ASN A 83 -13.34 -2.80 -5.30
CA ASN A 83 -13.90 -3.89 -6.09
C ASN A 83 -13.00 -5.13 -6.00
N ARG A 84 -11.68 -4.94 -6.13
CA ARG A 84 -10.71 -6.03 -6.08
C ARG A 84 -10.65 -6.72 -4.71
N LEU A 85 -10.79 -5.97 -3.63
CA LEU A 85 -10.87 -6.52 -2.27
C LEU A 85 -12.13 -7.37 -2.09
N PHE A 86 -13.27 -6.90 -2.61
CA PHE A 86 -14.52 -7.65 -2.56
C PHE A 86 -14.45 -8.94 -3.39
N GLU A 87 -13.92 -8.87 -4.61
CA GLU A 87 -13.67 -10.04 -5.47
C GLU A 87 -12.72 -11.04 -4.79
N GLY A 88 -11.61 -10.58 -4.22
CA GLY A 88 -10.65 -11.42 -3.52
C GLY A 88 -11.26 -12.14 -2.32
N TYR A 89 -12.11 -11.44 -1.57
CA TYR A 89 -12.87 -12.04 -0.47
C TYR A 89 -13.84 -13.12 -0.98
N GLN A 90 -14.57 -12.85 -2.06
CA GLN A 90 -15.49 -13.81 -2.67
C GLN A 90 -14.78 -15.06 -3.22
N GLU A 91 -13.60 -14.91 -3.83
CA GLU A 91 -12.84 -16.02 -4.37
C GLU A 91 -12.32 -16.95 -3.26
N ILE A 92 -11.85 -16.39 -2.14
CA ILE A 92 -11.44 -17.18 -0.96
C ILE A 92 -12.64 -17.99 -0.41
N MET A 93 -13.83 -17.41 -0.37
CA MET A 93 -15.06 -18.13 0.03
C MET A 93 -15.41 -19.27 -0.93
N ARG A 94 -15.22 -19.08 -2.24
CA ARG A 94 -15.47 -20.13 -3.25
C ARG A 94 -14.47 -21.28 -3.22
N MET A 95 -13.25 -21.07 -2.71
CA MET A 95 -12.25 -22.13 -2.58
C MET A 95 -12.52 -23.09 -1.41
N GLN A 96 -13.31 -22.70 -0.43
CA GLN A 96 -13.56 -23.49 0.80
C GLN A 96 -14.88 -24.28 0.78
N MET A 97 -15.69 -24.14 -0.26
CA MET A 97 -16.93 -24.92 -0.46
C MET A 97 -16.71 -26.09 -1.40
#